data_AF-M1B557-F1
#
_entry.id   AF-M1B557-F1
#
_cell.length_a   1.000
_cell.length_b   1.000
_cell.length_c   1.000
_cell.angle_alpha   90.00
_cell.angle_beta   90.00
_cell.angle_gamma   90.00
#
_symmetry.space_group_name_H-M   'P 1'
#
loop_
_entity.id
_entity.type
_entity.pdbx_description
1 polymer ?
#
loop_
_entity_poly.entity_id
_entity_poly.type
_entity_poly.pdbx_seq_one_letter_code
_entity_poly.pdbx_strand_id
1 'polypeptide(L)'
;MAGEDKFKQFDFHLRSLSSSARDSNFVTDPASDPSVLNSVKSLCDLCRSEKSEDLIARVYPHLNRIFQRCLSSISQSQTSNGLLLLAILQFFLDFGDVVLHDADPNLRTFFKSCLSREFADPVVAEATLDFLNANKKKFSSSFPTLLPQFFPLLLKLIAWNGEKLEKAFHRVFPGLISQGSFLPLFPSIVDFPSECVTLCLSC
;
A
#
# COMPACT_ATOMS: atom_id res chain seq x y z
N MET A 1 -7.29 29.85 17.81
CA MET A 1 -8.23 29.74 16.66
C MET A 1 -7.79 28.67 15.67
N ALA A 2 -6.53 28.59 15.22
CA ALA A 2 -6.11 27.56 14.24
C ALA A 2 -6.25 26.08 14.69
N GLY A 3 -6.19 25.77 16.00
CA GLY A 3 -6.34 24.40 16.49
C GLY A 3 -7.78 23.88 16.51
N GLU A 4 -8.78 24.77 16.58
CA GLU A 4 -10.20 24.40 16.71
C GLU A 4 -10.79 23.97 15.35
N ASP A 5 -10.35 24.61 14.27
CA ASP A 5 -10.75 24.26 12.91
C ASP A 5 -10.17 22.92 12.45
N LYS A 6 -8.92 22.63 12.84
CA LYS A 6 -8.28 21.32 12.59
C LYS A 6 -9.00 20.17 13.30
N PHE A 7 -9.45 20.39 14.54
CA PHE A 7 -10.19 19.39 15.30
C PHE A 7 -11.58 19.11 14.69
N LYS A 8 -12.26 20.14 14.16
CA LYS A 8 -13.51 19.96 13.41
C LYS A 8 -13.30 19.16 12.12
N GLN A 9 -12.21 19.45 11.39
CA GLN A 9 -11.84 18.71 10.17
C GLN A 9 -11.51 17.23 10.49
N PHE A 10 -10.81 16.98 11.60
CA PHE A 10 -10.54 15.65 12.12
C PHE A 10 -11.82 14.86 12.41
N ASP A 11 -12.73 15.44 13.19
CA ASP A 11 -14.01 14.80 13.53
C ASP A 11 -14.86 14.54 12.28
N PHE A 12 -14.83 15.43 11.29
CA PHE A 12 -15.50 15.23 10.00
C PHE A 12 -14.96 14.00 9.28
N HIS A 13 -13.64 13.89 9.07
CA HIS A 13 -13.03 12.76 8.38
C HIS A 13 -13.24 11.45 9.16
N LEU A 14 -13.10 11.46 10.49
CA LEU A 14 -13.36 10.28 11.31
C LEU A 14 -14.81 9.79 11.22
N ARG A 15 -15.78 10.71 11.19
CA ARG A 15 -17.20 10.35 11.01
C ARG A 15 -17.44 9.75 9.61
N SER A 16 -16.84 10.32 8.57
CA SER A 16 -16.92 9.80 7.20
C SER A 16 -16.36 8.39 7.09
N LEU A 17 -15.18 8.15 7.66
CA LEU A 17 -14.57 6.81 7.71
C LEU A 17 -15.43 5.84 8.53
N SER A 18 -16.01 6.29 9.64
CA SER A 18 -16.87 5.45 10.49
C SER A 18 -18.16 5.02 9.78
N SER A 19 -18.76 5.89 8.96
CA SER A 19 -19.93 5.54 8.14
C SER A 19 -19.56 4.48 7.11
N SER A 20 -18.49 4.74 6.36
CA SER A 20 -17.95 3.81 5.34
C SER A 20 -17.54 2.46 5.93
N ALA A 21 -17.12 2.45 7.20
CA ALA A 21 -16.75 1.24 7.92
C ALA A 21 -17.96 0.48 8.51
N ARG A 22 -19.11 1.14 8.71
CA ARG A 22 -20.34 0.55 9.29
C ARG A 22 -21.29 -0.05 8.26
N ASP A 23 -21.26 0.39 7.01
CA ASP A 23 -22.19 -0.09 5.99
C ASP A 23 -22.00 -1.59 5.76
N SER A 24 -22.80 -2.42 6.42
CA SER A 24 -22.70 -3.88 6.49
C SER A 24 -22.96 -4.59 5.16
N ASN A 25 -23.27 -3.84 4.11
CA ASN A 25 -23.37 -4.35 2.76
C ASN A 25 -21.95 -4.58 2.22
N PHE A 26 -21.52 -5.84 2.21
CA PHE A 26 -20.32 -6.33 1.50
C PHE A 26 -20.27 -5.91 0.01
N VAL A 27 -21.41 -5.44 -0.53
CA VAL A 27 -21.58 -4.93 -1.90
C VAL A 27 -20.90 -3.56 -2.11
N THR A 28 -20.79 -2.75 -1.05
CA THR A 28 -20.17 -1.42 -1.14
C THR A 28 -18.67 -1.52 -0.82
N ASP A 29 -17.85 -1.58 -1.87
CA ASP A 29 -16.39 -1.58 -1.79
C ASP A 29 -15.89 -0.20 -1.33
N PRO A 30 -15.11 -0.07 -0.22
CA PRO A 30 -14.66 1.24 0.26
C PRO A 30 -13.84 2.04 -0.75
N ALA A 31 -13.16 1.37 -1.68
CA ALA A 31 -12.40 2.04 -2.74
C ALA A 31 -13.29 2.65 -3.84
N SER A 32 -14.58 2.31 -3.89
CA SER A 32 -15.52 2.90 -4.84
C SER A 32 -15.91 4.35 -4.51
N ASP A 33 -15.69 4.80 -3.27
CA ASP A 33 -15.92 6.18 -2.86
C ASP A 33 -14.59 6.95 -2.73
N PRO A 34 -14.29 7.90 -3.65
CA PRO A 34 -13.08 8.72 -3.60
C PRO A 34 -12.96 9.55 -2.31
N SER A 35 -14.06 9.83 -1.62
CA SER A 35 -14.07 10.59 -0.37
C SER A 35 -13.34 9.85 0.76
N VAL A 36 -13.35 8.51 0.72
CA VAL A 36 -12.68 7.64 1.69
C VAL A 36 -11.17 7.80 1.59
N LEU A 37 -10.62 7.69 0.37
CA LEU A 37 -9.18 7.90 0.13
C LEU A 37 -8.72 9.28 0.58
N ASN A 38 -9.49 10.32 0.24
CA ASN A 38 -9.18 11.69 0.64
C ASN A 38 -9.23 11.87 2.17
N SER A 39 -10.19 11.23 2.84
CA SER A 39 -10.30 11.25 4.30
C SER A 39 -9.15 10.52 4.98
N VAL A 40 -8.73 9.37 4.45
CA VAL A 40 -7.53 8.66 4.95
C VAL A 40 -6.29 9.53 4.82
N LYS A 41 -6.03 10.09 3.63
CA LYS A 41 -4.86 10.97 3.40
C LYS A 41 -4.86 12.17 4.35
N SER A 42 -6.00 12.84 4.49
CA SER A 42 -6.14 14.02 5.36
C SER A 42 -5.87 13.68 6.84
N LEU A 43 -6.34 12.52 7.31
CA LEU A 43 -6.06 12.06 8.67
C LEU A 43 -4.59 11.69 8.87
N CYS A 44 -3.96 11.05 7.88
CA CYS A 44 -2.52 10.77 7.91
C CYS A 44 -1.71 12.07 8.03
N ASP A 45 -2.03 13.08 7.21
CA ASP A 45 -1.33 14.37 7.22
C ASP A 45 -1.55 15.12 8.55
N LEU A 46 -2.76 15.07 9.10
CA LEU A 46 -3.03 15.64 10.41
C LEU A 46 -2.19 14.96 11.50
N CYS A 47 -2.15 13.62 11.54
CA CYS A 47 -1.34 12.87 12.50
C CYS A 47 0.16 13.20 12.36
N ARG A 48 0.67 13.39 11.13
CA ARG A 48 2.06 13.84 10.92
C ARG A 48 2.32 15.24 11.45
N SER A 49 1.35 16.14 11.29
CA SER A 49 1.49 17.55 11.66
C SER A 49 1.41 17.77 13.17
N GLU A 50 0.48 17.13 13.85
CA GLU A 50 0.23 17.32 15.29
C GLU A 50 1.11 16.39 16.15
N LYS A 51 1.56 15.24 15.61
CA LYS A 51 2.35 14.21 16.32
C LYS A 51 1.77 13.80 17.68
N SER A 52 0.45 13.89 17.84
CA SER A 52 -0.24 13.51 19.06
C SER A 52 -0.50 12.01 19.07
N GLU A 53 0.05 11.31 20.06
CA GLU A 53 -0.15 9.87 20.24
C GLU A 53 -1.63 9.51 20.48
N ASP A 54 -2.39 10.38 21.17
CA ASP A 54 -3.84 10.20 21.37
C ASP A 54 -4.62 10.23 20.05
N LEU A 55 -4.32 11.21 19.18
CA LEU A 55 -4.96 11.29 17.85
C LEU A 55 -4.64 10.05 17.00
N ILE A 56 -3.38 9.61 17.02
CA ILE A 56 -2.92 8.42 16.31
C ILE A 56 -3.68 7.17 16.80
N ALA A 57 -3.76 6.98 18.13
CA ALA A 57 -4.46 5.87 18.75
C ALA A 57 -5.96 5.86 18.43
N ARG A 58 -6.57 7.05 18.27
CA ARG A 58 -7.97 7.20 17.87
C ARG A 58 -8.20 6.89 16.39
N VAL A 59 -7.30 7.28 15.49
CA VAL A 59 -7.43 7.06 14.04
C VAL A 59 -7.21 5.60 13.67
N TYR A 60 -6.23 4.95 14.31
CA TYR A 60 -5.78 3.61 13.94
C TYR A 60 -6.91 2.56 13.82
N PRO A 61 -7.84 2.40 14.78
CA PRO A 61 -8.91 1.40 14.68
C PRO A 61 -9.82 1.59 13.47
N HIS A 62 -10.04 2.84 13.04
CA HIS A 62 -10.86 3.13 11.86
C HIS A 62 -10.14 2.73 10.58
N LEU A 63 -8.86 3.08 10.45
CA LEU A 63 -8.06 2.71 9.28
C LEU A 63 -7.87 1.20 9.20
N ASN A 64 -7.58 0.52 10.31
CA ASN A 64 -7.46 -0.93 10.34
C ASN A 64 -8.77 -1.61 9.94
N ARG A 65 -9.92 -1.14 10.41
CA ARG A 65 -11.22 -1.69 9.99
C ARG A 65 -11.45 -1.55 8.48
N ILE A 66 -11.14 -0.39 7.90
CA ILE A 66 -11.26 -0.16 6.45
C ILE A 66 -10.31 -1.06 5.68
N PHE A 67 -9.06 -1.18 6.14
CA PHE A 67 -8.06 -2.04 5.52
C PHE A 67 -8.54 -3.50 5.43
N GLN A 68 -9.02 -4.07 6.55
CA GLN A 68 -9.52 -5.45 6.56
C GLN A 68 -10.74 -5.63 5.64
N ARG A 69 -11.61 -4.62 5.56
CA ARG A 69 -12.78 -4.65 4.67
C ARG A 69 -12.37 -4.64 3.20
N CYS A 70 -11.48 -3.73 2.80
CA CYS A 70 -10.92 -3.71 1.44
C CYS A 70 -10.29 -5.06 1.09
N LEU A 71 -9.47 -5.62 1.98
CA LEU A 71 -8.88 -6.94 1.75
C LEU A 71 -9.92 -8.05 1.55
N SER A 72 -11.04 -7.98 2.28
CA SER A 72 -12.13 -8.95 2.14
C SER A 72 -12.93 -8.77 0.84
N SER A 73 -13.03 -7.54 0.32
CA SER A 73 -13.76 -7.21 -0.92
C SER A 73 -12.92 -7.31 -2.19
N ILE A 74 -11.57 -7.37 -2.09
CA ILE A 74 -10.64 -7.42 -3.24
C ILE A 74 -11.15 -8.35 -4.36
N SER A 75 -11.48 -9.61 -4.05
CA SER A 75 -11.85 -10.58 -5.09
C SER A 75 -13.17 -10.27 -5.80
N GLN A 76 -14.02 -9.44 -5.19
CA GLN A 76 -15.36 -9.08 -5.67
C GLN A 76 -15.43 -7.64 -6.18
N SER A 77 -14.41 -6.81 -5.90
CA SER A 77 -14.39 -5.40 -6.28
C SER A 77 -14.21 -5.23 -7.78
N GLN A 78 -15.01 -4.34 -8.36
CA GLN A 78 -14.81 -3.83 -9.72
C GLN A 78 -13.92 -2.58 -9.73
N THR A 79 -13.59 -2.05 -8.55
CA THR A 79 -12.76 -0.87 -8.33
C THR A 79 -11.39 -1.24 -7.80
N SER A 80 -10.37 -0.47 -8.20
CA SER A 80 -8.99 -0.63 -7.71
C SER A 80 -8.92 -0.24 -6.24
N ASN A 81 -8.41 -1.16 -5.40
CA ASN A 81 -8.19 -0.92 -3.98
C ASN A 81 -6.76 -0.43 -3.68
N GLY A 82 -5.87 -0.48 -4.67
CA GLY A 82 -4.43 -0.25 -4.50
C GLY A 82 -4.08 1.06 -3.78
N LEU A 83 -4.63 2.19 -4.23
CA LEU A 83 -4.30 3.50 -3.67
C LEU A 83 -4.76 3.68 -2.22
N LEU A 84 -5.95 3.15 -1.89
CA LEU A 84 -6.50 3.23 -0.54
C LEU A 84 -5.69 2.36 0.43
N LEU A 85 -5.37 1.13 0.01
CA LEU A 85 -4.55 0.23 0.81
C LEU A 85 -3.13 0.77 1.02
N LEU A 86 -2.50 1.36 -0.01
CA LEU A 86 -1.19 2.01 0.11
C LEU A 86 -1.23 3.20 1.09
N ALA A 87 -2.27 4.03 1.04
CA ALA A 87 -2.40 5.16 1.97
C ALA A 87 -2.53 4.69 3.43
N ILE A 88 -3.27 3.60 3.67
CA ILE A 88 -3.39 3.01 5.01
C ILE A 88 -2.09 2.32 5.45
N LEU A 89 -1.41 1.60 4.56
CA LEU A 89 -0.10 1.00 4.84
C LEU A 89 0.95 2.05 5.19
N GLN A 90 0.91 3.22 4.54
CA GLN A 90 1.77 4.33 4.90
C GLN A 90 1.52 4.79 6.34
N PHE A 91 0.27 4.87 6.77
CA PHE A 91 -0.06 5.16 8.17
C PHE A 91 0.52 4.11 9.13
N PHE A 92 0.37 2.82 8.82
CA PHE A 92 0.92 1.74 9.63
C PHE A 92 2.45 1.80 9.72
N LEU A 93 3.14 2.11 8.61
CA LEU A 93 4.58 2.26 8.64
C LEU A 93 5.01 3.45 9.49
N ASP A 94 4.29 4.57 9.46
CA ASP A 94 4.70 5.79 10.15
C ASP A 94 4.39 5.83 11.63
N PHE A 95 3.29 5.18 12.03
CA PHE A 95 2.80 5.27 13.40
C PHE A 95 2.65 3.90 14.07
N GLY A 96 3.06 2.81 13.41
CA GLY A 96 2.96 1.45 13.95
C GLY A 96 3.60 1.30 15.32
N ASP A 97 4.76 1.92 15.55
CA ASP A 97 5.44 1.90 16.86
C ASP A 97 4.61 2.54 17.98
N VAL A 98 3.89 3.62 17.68
CA VAL A 98 3.04 4.35 18.65
C VAL A 98 1.85 3.49 19.09
N VAL A 99 1.29 2.70 18.17
CA VAL A 99 0.11 1.86 18.44
C VAL A 99 0.45 0.38 18.61
N LEU A 100 1.74 0.05 18.72
CA LEU A 100 2.25 -1.32 18.81
C LEU A 100 1.71 -2.25 17.71
N HIS A 101 1.56 -1.72 16.50
CA HIS A 101 1.05 -2.45 15.34
C HIS A 101 2.19 -3.03 14.51
N ASP A 102 2.15 -4.34 14.27
CA ASP A 102 3.02 -5.02 13.31
C ASP A 102 2.44 -4.91 11.89
N ALA A 103 3.15 -4.17 11.02
CA ALA A 103 2.74 -3.94 9.64
C ALA A 103 3.12 -5.09 8.68
N ASP A 104 4.01 -6.03 9.06
CA ASP A 104 4.51 -7.07 8.15
C ASP A 104 3.39 -7.94 7.54
N PRO A 105 2.40 -8.44 8.32
CA PRO A 105 1.30 -9.24 7.77
C PRO A 105 0.43 -8.46 6.77
N ASN A 106 0.19 -7.17 7.05
CA ASN A 106 -0.62 -6.29 6.21
C ASN A 106 0.10 -5.98 4.89
N LEU A 107 1.40 -5.72 4.94
CA LEU A 107 2.24 -5.55 3.74
C LEU A 107 2.23 -6.81 2.88
N ARG A 108 2.51 -7.98 3.48
CA ARG A 108 2.49 -9.27 2.76
C ARG A 108 1.16 -9.53 2.08
N THR A 109 0.06 -9.26 2.77
CA THR A 109 -1.29 -9.45 2.22
C THR A 109 -1.55 -8.49 1.06
N PHE A 110 -1.12 -7.24 1.15
CA PHE A 110 -1.22 -6.29 0.03
C PHE A 110 -0.49 -6.80 -1.22
N PHE A 111 0.77 -7.23 -1.10
CA PHE A 111 1.52 -7.79 -2.23
C PHE A 111 0.86 -9.05 -2.81
N LYS A 112 0.42 -9.98 -1.94
CA LYS A 112 -0.18 -11.26 -2.37
C LYS A 112 -1.56 -11.11 -3.01
N SER A 113 -2.38 -10.18 -2.53
CA SER A 113 -3.80 -10.13 -2.88
C SER A 113 -4.17 -8.94 -3.76
N CYS A 114 -3.64 -7.75 -3.47
CA CYS A 114 -3.98 -6.53 -4.21
C CYS A 114 -3.03 -6.33 -5.38
N LEU A 115 -1.74 -6.18 -5.10
CA LEU A 115 -0.76 -5.84 -6.13
C LEU A 115 -0.63 -6.95 -7.17
N SER A 116 -0.73 -8.21 -6.77
CA SER A 116 -0.73 -9.36 -7.69
C SER A 116 -1.83 -9.32 -8.76
N ARG A 117 -2.92 -8.60 -8.50
CA ARG A 117 -4.05 -8.41 -9.43
C ARG A 117 -3.99 -7.09 -10.16
N GLU A 118 -3.51 -6.04 -9.49
CA GLU A 118 -3.54 -4.67 -9.96
C GLU A 118 -2.18 -4.16 -10.48
N PHE A 119 -1.14 -5.02 -10.60
CA PHE A 119 0.19 -4.62 -11.08
C PHE A 119 0.18 -3.97 -12.47
N ALA A 120 -0.82 -4.28 -13.28
CA ALA A 120 -1.01 -3.76 -14.63
C ALA A 120 -1.62 -2.35 -14.66
N ASP A 121 -2.21 -1.89 -13.56
CA ASP A 121 -2.72 -0.53 -13.44
C ASP A 121 -1.56 0.44 -13.23
N PRO A 122 -1.31 1.39 -14.16
CA PRO A 122 -0.17 2.29 -14.10
C PRO A 122 -0.20 3.20 -12.88
N VAL A 123 -1.39 3.58 -12.40
CA VAL A 123 -1.55 4.46 -11.23
C VAL A 123 -1.19 3.71 -9.95
N VAL A 124 -1.61 2.45 -9.84
CA VAL A 124 -1.25 1.58 -8.69
C VAL A 124 0.23 1.23 -8.73
N ALA A 125 0.78 0.94 -9.91
CA ALA A 125 2.18 0.61 -10.10
C ALA A 125 3.10 1.77 -9.69
N GLU A 126 2.82 2.99 -10.17
CA GLU A 126 3.55 4.21 -9.81
C GLU A 126 3.48 4.47 -8.30
N ALA A 127 2.27 4.47 -7.73
CA ALA A 127 2.07 4.68 -6.30
C ALA A 127 2.79 3.64 -5.44
N THR A 128 2.84 2.38 -5.89
CA THR A 128 3.57 1.31 -5.20
C THR A 128 5.08 1.58 -5.22
N LEU A 129 5.65 1.99 -6.35
CA LEU A 129 7.07 2.31 -6.44
C LEU A 129 7.44 3.53 -5.61
N ASP A 130 6.58 4.55 -5.58
CA ASP A 130 6.77 5.73 -4.73
C ASP A 130 6.74 5.36 -3.25
N PHE A 131 5.77 4.53 -2.85
CA PHE A 131 5.67 4.00 -1.50
C PHE A 131 6.92 3.21 -1.09
N LEU A 132 7.42 2.32 -1.96
CA LEU A 132 8.66 1.57 -1.72
C LEU A 132 9.88 2.50 -1.60
N ASN A 133 9.99 3.49 -2.49
CA ASN A 133 11.10 4.44 -2.49
C ASN A 133 11.12 5.33 -1.25
N ALA A 134 9.94 5.85 -0.85
CA ALA A 134 9.79 6.69 0.33
C ALA A 134 10.18 5.94 1.61
N ASN A 135 9.89 4.63 1.68
CA ASN A 135 10.06 3.82 2.88
C ASN A 135 11.24 2.83 2.80
N LYS A 136 12.13 2.97 1.81
CA LYS A 136 13.23 2.01 1.53
C LYS A 136 14.05 1.61 2.76
N LYS A 137 14.32 2.56 3.65
CA LYS A 137 15.08 2.30 4.89
C LYS A 137 14.34 1.32 5.81
N LYS A 138 13.03 1.53 6.02
CA LYS A 138 12.17 0.66 6.84
C LYS A 138 12.06 -0.74 6.22
N PHE A 139 11.93 -0.83 4.90
CA PHE A 139 11.93 -2.13 4.21
C PHE A 139 13.25 -2.89 4.41
N SER A 140 14.39 -2.22 4.29
CA SER A 140 15.69 -2.88 4.48
C SER A 140 15.97 -3.25 5.95
N SER A 141 15.55 -2.44 6.92
CA SER A 141 15.84 -2.69 8.33
C SER A 141 14.81 -3.57 9.03
N SER A 142 13.53 -3.29 8.82
CA SER A 142 12.42 -3.85 9.60
C SER A 142 11.71 -4.99 8.85
N PHE A 143 11.77 -5.00 7.52
CA PHE A 143 11.11 -6.01 6.68
C PHE A 143 12.07 -6.67 5.66
N PRO A 144 13.27 -7.12 6.06
CA PRO A 144 14.33 -7.50 5.13
C PRO A 144 13.97 -8.68 4.21
N THR A 145 13.01 -9.51 4.61
CA THR A 145 12.56 -10.68 3.83
C THR A 145 11.36 -10.40 2.94
N LEU A 146 10.71 -9.24 3.08
CA LEU A 146 9.46 -8.95 2.39
C LEU A 146 9.68 -8.78 0.89
N LEU A 147 10.46 -7.79 0.49
CA LEU A 147 10.69 -7.51 -0.94
C LEU A 147 11.28 -8.71 -1.67
N PRO A 148 12.25 -9.47 -1.09
CA PRO A 148 12.76 -10.67 -1.73
C PRO A 148 11.75 -11.73 -2.10
N GLN A 149 10.70 -11.91 -1.29
CA GLN A 149 9.65 -12.88 -1.58
C GLN A 149 8.74 -12.44 -2.73
N PHE A 150 8.70 -11.15 -3.06
CA PHE A 150 7.80 -10.59 -4.06
C PHE A 150 8.52 -10.05 -5.30
N PHE A 151 9.80 -10.37 -5.50
CA PHE A 151 10.54 -9.91 -6.67
C PHE A 151 9.90 -10.27 -8.02
N PRO A 152 9.41 -11.50 -8.26
CA PRO A 152 8.73 -11.80 -9.52
C PRO A 152 7.56 -10.83 -9.79
N LEU A 153 6.78 -10.50 -8.76
CA LEU A 153 5.67 -9.57 -8.88
C LEU A 153 6.14 -8.14 -9.14
N LEU A 154 7.18 -7.68 -8.45
CA LEU A 154 7.75 -6.35 -8.67
C LEU A 154 8.34 -6.23 -10.08
N LEU A 155 9.02 -7.26 -10.58
CA LEU A 155 9.51 -7.33 -11.96
C LEU A 155 8.35 -7.28 -12.96
N LYS A 156 7.28 -8.05 -12.74
CA LYS A 156 6.05 -8.01 -13.56
C LYS A 156 5.44 -6.62 -13.62
N LEU A 157 5.35 -5.95 -12.48
CA LEU A 157 4.86 -4.57 -12.38
C LEU A 157 5.64 -3.61 -13.28
N ILE A 158 6.97 -3.74 -13.36
CA ILE A 158 7.80 -2.83 -14.17
C ILE A 158 7.69 -3.18 -15.65
N ALA A 159 7.80 -4.46 -16.01
CA ALA A 159 7.71 -4.85 -17.41
C ALA A 159 6.36 -4.48 -18.02
N TRP A 160 5.28 -4.55 -17.25
CA TRP A 160 3.95 -4.17 -17.73
C TRP A 160 3.80 -2.65 -17.93
N ASN A 161 4.48 -1.84 -17.13
CA ASN A 161 4.32 -0.38 -17.14
C ASN A 161 5.45 0.35 -17.91
N GLY A 162 6.44 -0.39 -18.42
CA GLY A 162 7.45 0.06 -19.38
C GLY A 162 8.42 1.14 -18.87
N GLU A 163 9.04 1.86 -19.81
CA GLU A 163 10.08 2.88 -19.58
C GLU A 163 9.66 3.99 -18.60
N LYS A 164 8.35 4.25 -18.44
CA LYS A 164 7.83 5.29 -17.55
C LYS A 164 8.26 5.08 -16.10
N LEU A 165 8.33 3.83 -15.65
CA LEU A 165 8.64 3.48 -14.26
C LEU A 165 10.09 3.01 -14.04
N GLU A 166 10.88 2.89 -15.10
CA GLU A 166 12.26 2.40 -15.04
C GLU A 166 13.14 3.22 -14.08
N LYS A 167 13.05 4.56 -14.14
CA LYS A 167 13.81 5.45 -13.26
C LYS A 167 13.42 5.31 -11.78
N ALA A 168 12.13 5.11 -11.51
CA ALA A 168 11.64 4.89 -10.15
C ALA A 168 12.09 3.52 -9.62
N PHE A 169 12.11 2.50 -10.48
CA PHE A 169 12.58 1.17 -10.13
C PHE A 169 14.08 1.10 -9.86
N HIS A 170 14.92 1.73 -10.67
CA HIS A 170 16.37 1.76 -10.44
C HIS A 170 16.76 2.31 -9.06
N ARG A 171 15.90 3.12 -8.43
CA ARG A 171 16.10 3.63 -7.07
C ARG A 171 15.72 2.60 -5.99
N VAL A 172 14.78 1.71 -6.27
CA VAL A 172 14.36 0.62 -5.40
C VAL A 172 15.31 -0.58 -5.55
N PHE A 173 15.78 -0.85 -6.76
CA PHE A 173 16.54 -2.05 -7.15
C PHE A 173 17.77 -2.36 -6.28
N PRO A 174 18.63 -1.41 -5.88
CA PRO A 174 19.75 -1.70 -4.97
C PRO A 174 19.30 -2.14 -3.58
N GLY A 175 18.11 -1.73 -3.13
CA GLY A 175 17.49 -2.20 -1.89
C GLY A 175 16.87 -3.59 -2.03
N LEU A 176 16.61 -4.04 -3.26
CA LEU A 176 16.16 -5.40 -3.60
C LEU A 176 17.36 -6.37 -3.65
N ILE A 177 18.53 -5.93 -4.12
CA ILE A 177 19.73 -6.77 -4.23
C ILE A 177 20.66 -6.55 -3.03
N SER A 178 20.45 -7.33 -1.97
CA SER A 178 21.40 -7.50 -0.87
C SER A 178 22.14 -8.84 -1.02
N GLN A 179 23.30 -8.99 -0.36
CA GLN A 179 24.06 -10.26 -0.37
C GLN A 179 23.21 -11.47 0.08
N GLY A 180 22.18 -11.26 0.91
CA GLY A 180 21.25 -12.31 1.34
C GLY A 180 20.06 -12.57 0.41
N SER A 181 19.76 -11.66 -0.52
CA SER A 181 18.59 -11.75 -1.42
C SER A 181 18.95 -12.06 -2.89
N PHE A 182 20.23 -12.02 -3.26
CA PHE A 182 20.69 -12.29 -4.64
C PHE A 182 20.45 -13.75 -5.09
N LEU A 183 20.69 -14.74 -4.24
CA LEU A 183 20.50 -16.15 -4.59
C LEU A 183 19.03 -16.49 -4.95
N PRO A 184 18.00 -16.04 -4.19
CA PRO A 184 16.61 -16.22 -4.61
C PRO A 184 16.18 -15.29 -5.75
N LEU A 185 16.88 -14.18 -6.02
CA LEU A 185 16.63 -13.30 -7.18
C LEU A 185 16.99 -13.94 -8.51
N PHE A 186 18.09 -14.69 -8.53
CA PHE A 186 18.68 -15.17 -9.78
C PHE A 186 17.72 -16.04 -10.60
N PRO A 187 17.01 -17.04 -10.02
CA PRO A 187 15.99 -17.80 -10.75
C PRO A 187 14.89 -16.89 -11.30
N SER A 188 14.38 -15.95 -10.51
CA SER A 188 13.31 -15.05 -10.95
C SER A 188 13.72 -14.15 -12.11
N ILE A 189 14.96 -13.67 -12.15
CA ILE A 189 15.48 -12.87 -13.26
C ILE A 189 15.69 -13.73 -14.52
N VAL A 190 16.14 -14.98 -14.36
CA VAL A 190 16.39 -15.92 -15.46
C VAL A 190 15.09 -16.46 -16.05
N ASP A 191 14.05 -16.64 -15.22
CA ASP A 191 12.73 -17.09 -15.64
C ASP A 191 11.86 -15.93 -16.17
N PHE A 192 12.21 -14.68 -15.84
CA PHE A 192 11.46 -13.51 -16.26
C PHE A 192 11.23 -13.39 -17.79
N PRO A 193 12.22 -13.69 -18.67
CA PRO A 193 12.02 -13.69 -20.11
C PRO A 193 10.98 -14.73 -20.57
N SER A 194 10.91 -15.91 -19.95
CA SER A 194 9.94 -16.95 -20.34
C SER A 194 8.52 -16.59 -19.89
N GLU A 195 8.39 -15.95 -18.72
CA GLU A 195 7.13 -15.36 -18.27
C GLU A 195 6.69 -14.18 -19.16
N CYS A 196 7.61 -13.31 -19.58
CA CYS A 196 7.32 -12.21 -20.50
C CYS A 196 6.89 -12.70 -21.89
N VAL A 197 7.53 -13.75 -22.43
CA VAL A 197 7.12 -14.37 -23.70
C VAL A 197 5.71 -14.96 -23.59
N THR A 198 5.40 -15.64 -22.49
CA THR A 198 4.04 -16.17 -22.24
C THR A 198 3.02 -15.03 -22.12
N LEU A 199 3.37 -13.93 -21.44
CA LEU A 199 2.54 -12.72 -21.33
C LEU A 199 2.26 -12.07 -22.70
N CYS A 200 3.30 -11.89 -23.52
CA CYS A 200 3.18 -11.30 -24.86
C CYS A 200 2.37 -12.18 -25.83
N LEU A 201 2.36 -13.50 -25.63
CA LEU A 201 1.55 -14.45 -26.42
C LEU A 201 0.09 -14.55 -25.94
N SER A 202 -0.23 -13.98 -24.78
CA SER A 202 -1.57 -13.96 -24.19
C SER A 202 -2.38 -12.71 -24.57
N CYS A 203 -1.79 -11.79 -25.32
CA CYS A 203 -2.41 -10.60 -25.90
C CYS A 203 -2.71 -10.83 -27.39
#